data_AF-I3S3I3-F1
#
_entry.id   AF-I3S3I3-F1
#
_cell.length_a   1.000
_cell.length_b   1.000
_cell.length_c   1.000
_cell.angle_alpha   90.00
_cell.angle_beta   90.00
_cell.angle_gamma   90.00
#
_symmetry.space_group_name_H-M   'P 1'
#
loop_
_entity.id
_entity.type
_entity.pdbx_description
1 polymer ?
#
loop_
_entity_poly.entity_id
_entity_poly.type
_entity_poly.pdbx_seq_one_letter_code
_entity_poly.pdbx_strand_id
1 'polypeptide(L)'
;MLDLTCCTNTPLRPKSMAASSEAHTQTLEIYPKKVSGVSPFWRDKYERETKRYWDVFYRRHKDKFFKDRHYLDKEWGDHFSGGRKVILEAGCGAGNTIFPVIASYPDAFVYACDFSPRAIDLVKV
;
A
#
# COMPACT_ATOMS: atom_id res chain seq x y z
N MET A 1 15.93 32.03 35.59
CA MET A 1 15.69 33.26 36.36
C MET A 1 16.69 34.32 35.90
N LEU A 2 16.25 35.15 34.96
CA LEU A 2 16.70 36.51 34.68
C LEU A 2 15.55 37.13 33.87
N ASP A 3 14.67 37.81 34.60
CA ASP A 3 13.64 38.70 34.06
C ASP A 3 14.30 39.97 33.53
N LEU A 4 13.74 40.55 32.47
CA LEU A 4 13.75 42.00 32.26
C LEU A 4 12.63 42.39 31.29
N THR A 5 11.57 42.90 31.89
CA THR A 5 10.37 43.47 31.29
C THR A 5 10.63 44.89 30.76
N CYS A 6 9.91 45.22 29.69
CA CYS A 6 9.24 46.49 29.42
C CYS A 6 9.84 47.51 28.44
N CYS A 7 8.87 48.02 27.64
CA CYS A 7 8.68 49.40 27.20
C CYS A 7 9.19 49.65 25.76
N THR A 8 8.45 50.23 24.81
CA THR A 8 7.18 50.97 24.76
C THR A 8 6.73 51.09 23.30
N ASN A 9 5.43 51.27 23.08
CA ASN A 9 4.73 51.44 21.80
C ASN A 9 5.24 52.61 20.93
N THR A 10 5.19 52.42 19.60
CA THR A 10 4.83 53.49 18.64
C THR A 10 4.08 52.86 17.46
N PRO A 11 2.93 53.40 17.01
CA PRO A 11 2.13 52.77 15.97
C PRO A 11 2.70 53.15 14.60
N LEU A 12 3.25 52.18 13.87
CA LEU A 12 3.54 52.37 12.44
C LEU A 12 2.23 52.22 11.66
N ARG A 13 1.85 53.32 10.99
CA ARG A 13 0.70 53.42 10.07
C ARG A 13 0.55 52.16 9.19
N PRO A 14 -0.68 51.70 8.89
CA PRO A 14 -0.85 50.76 7.80
C PRO A 14 -0.43 51.47 6.50
N LYS A 15 0.67 51.01 5.90
CA LYS A 15 0.93 51.28 4.48
C LYS A 15 -0.22 50.61 3.72
N SER A 16 -0.87 51.36 2.84
CA SER A 16 -1.98 50.92 2.00
C SER A 16 -1.70 49.52 1.45
N MET A 17 -2.58 48.56 1.76
CA MET A 17 -2.55 47.26 1.10
C MET A 17 -2.83 47.50 -0.38
N ALA A 18 -1.80 47.40 -1.21
CA ALA A 18 -2.00 47.18 -2.63
C ALA A 18 -2.76 45.86 -2.75
N ALA A 19 -3.94 45.89 -3.38
CA ALA A 19 -4.68 44.69 -3.69
C ALA A 19 -3.82 43.81 -4.60
N SER A 20 -3.22 42.78 -4.02
CA SER A 20 -2.55 41.74 -4.81
C SER A 20 -3.65 41.02 -5.58
N SER A 21 -3.69 41.19 -6.90
CA SER A 21 -4.54 40.39 -7.76
C SER A 21 -4.19 38.92 -7.53
N GLU A 22 -5.10 38.16 -6.96
CA GLU A 22 -4.93 36.73 -6.75
C GLU A 22 -4.65 36.08 -8.11
N ALA A 23 -3.46 35.49 -8.25
CA ALA A 23 -3.09 34.75 -9.45
C ALA A 23 -4.04 33.56 -9.59
N HIS A 24 -4.90 33.62 -10.60
CA HIS A 24 -5.87 32.57 -10.90
C HIS A 24 -5.12 31.33 -11.40
N THR A 25 -4.74 30.46 -10.48
CA THR A 25 -4.03 29.22 -10.81
C THR A 25 -5.05 28.24 -11.39
N GLN A 26 -5.14 28.19 -12.72
CA GLN A 26 -5.93 27.20 -13.42
C GLN A 26 -5.30 25.83 -13.17
N THR A 27 -5.91 25.05 -12.28
CA THR A 27 -5.52 23.65 -12.07
C THR A 27 -5.88 22.88 -13.32
N LEU A 28 -4.88 22.42 -14.07
CA LEU A 28 -5.07 21.53 -15.20
C LEU A 28 -5.42 20.14 -14.66
N GLU A 29 -6.70 19.77 -14.76
CA GLU A 29 -7.19 18.45 -14.38
C GLU A 29 -6.79 17.43 -15.46
N ILE A 30 -5.60 16.85 -15.32
CA ILE A 30 -5.00 15.92 -16.30
C ILE A 30 -5.62 14.51 -16.31
N TYR A 31 -6.48 14.21 -15.35
CA TYR A 31 -7.18 12.92 -15.26
C TYR A 31 -8.69 13.13 -15.32
N PRO A 32 -9.43 12.29 -16.05
CA PRO A 32 -10.88 12.37 -16.06
C PRO A 32 -11.40 12.22 -14.63
N LYS A 33 -12.30 13.13 -14.22
CA LYS A 33 -13.04 12.99 -12.96
C LYS A 33 -13.58 11.58 -12.86
N LYS A 34 -13.18 10.89 -11.79
CA LYS A 34 -13.36 9.46 -11.56
C LYS A 34 -14.78 9.03 -11.98
N VAL A 35 -14.87 8.46 -13.18
CA VAL A 35 -16.13 7.93 -13.73
C VAL A 35 -16.50 6.71 -12.89
N SER A 36 -17.78 6.60 -12.57
CA SER A 36 -18.44 5.61 -11.71
C SER A 36 -17.63 4.36 -11.38
N GLY A 37 -17.43 4.09 -10.08
CA GLY A 37 -16.86 2.84 -9.60
C GLY A 37 -17.60 1.59 -10.11
N VAL A 38 -17.05 0.42 -9.83
CA VAL A 38 -17.65 -0.88 -10.21
C VAL A 38 -19.12 -0.92 -9.74
N SER A 39 -20.04 -1.18 -10.68
CA SER A 39 -21.48 -1.22 -10.37
C SER A 39 -21.77 -2.29 -9.30
N PRO A 40 -22.88 -2.15 -8.54
CA PRO A 40 -23.22 -3.13 -7.51
C PRO A 40 -23.26 -4.58 -8.05
N PHE A 41 -23.83 -4.77 -9.24
CA PHE A 41 -23.86 -6.06 -9.92
C PHE A 41 -22.46 -6.66 -10.14
N TRP A 42 -21.53 -5.87 -10.70
CA TRP A 42 -20.20 -6.37 -11.00
C TRP A 42 -19.39 -6.67 -9.75
N ARG A 43 -19.52 -5.83 -8.71
CA ARG A 43 -18.87 -6.06 -7.41
C ARG A 43 -19.31 -7.40 -6.82
N ASP A 44 -20.61 -7.58 -6.70
CA ASP A 44 -21.24 -8.76 -6.13
C ASP A 44 -20.91 -10.04 -6.94
N LYS A 45 -20.86 -9.93 -8.27
CA LYS A 45 -20.39 -11.01 -9.14
C LYS A 45 -18.92 -11.37 -8.87
N TYR A 46 -18.02 -10.38 -8.80
CA TYR A 46 -16.60 -10.63 -8.57
C TYR A 46 -16.32 -11.18 -7.18
N GLU A 47 -17.04 -10.73 -6.16
CA GLU A 47 -16.94 -11.25 -4.80
C GLU A 47 -17.38 -12.72 -4.74
N ARG A 48 -18.54 -13.07 -5.32
CA ARG A 48 -19.02 -14.47 -5.35
C ARG A 48 -18.16 -15.40 -6.19
N GLU A 49 -17.72 -14.95 -7.36
CA GLU A 49 -16.94 -15.77 -8.30
C GLU A 49 -15.42 -15.67 -8.09
N THR A 50 -14.95 -14.98 -7.04
CA THR A 50 -13.53 -14.70 -6.80
C THR A 50 -12.64 -15.95 -6.88
N LYS A 51 -13.06 -17.04 -6.21
CA LYS A 51 -12.37 -18.33 -6.22
C LYS A 51 -12.18 -18.87 -7.63
N ARG A 52 -13.21 -18.81 -8.47
CA ARG A 52 -13.15 -19.29 -9.86
C ARG A 52 -12.19 -18.43 -10.68
N TYR A 53 -12.26 -17.11 -10.55
CA TYR A 53 -11.40 -16.21 -11.32
C TYR A 53 -9.93 -16.42 -10.97
N TRP A 54 -9.60 -16.52 -9.69
CA TRP A 54 -8.23 -16.78 -9.23
C TRP A 54 -7.75 -18.19 -9.61
N ASP A 55 -8.60 -19.23 -9.51
CA ASP A 55 -8.24 -20.58 -9.95
C ASP A 55 -7.91 -20.63 -11.45
N VAL A 56 -8.72 -19.97 -12.28
CA VAL A 56 -8.46 -19.86 -13.72
C VAL A 56 -7.17 -19.09 -14.01
N PHE A 57 -6.90 -18.02 -13.24
CA PHE A 57 -5.68 -17.24 -13.37
C PHE A 57 -4.44 -18.09 -13.07
N TYR A 58 -4.41 -18.79 -11.93
CA TYR A 58 -3.26 -19.62 -11.54
C TYR A 58 -3.12 -20.88 -12.39
N ARG A 59 -4.22 -21.41 -12.94
CA ARG A 59 -4.14 -22.46 -13.97
C ARG A 59 -3.36 -22.00 -15.21
N ARG A 60 -3.54 -20.74 -15.62
CA ARG A 60 -2.91 -20.19 -16.85
C ARG A 60 -1.47 -19.74 -16.61
N HIS A 61 -1.21 -19.03 -15.52
CA HIS A 61 0.08 -18.36 -15.34
C HIS A 61 1.02 -19.04 -14.35
N LYS A 62 0.50 -19.96 -13.52
CA LYS A 62 1.27 -20.65 -12.48
C LYS A 62 2.03 -19.64 -11.60
N ASP A 63 3.34 -19.79 -11.51
CA ASP A 63 4.31 -19.00 -10.73
C ASP A 63 4.98 -17.88 -11.54
N LYS A 64 4.62 -17.68 -12.81
CA LYS A 64 5.40 -16.85 -13.74
C LYS A 64 4.91 -15.41 -13.89
N PHE A 65 3.78 -15.07 -13.27
CA PHE A 65 3.15 -13.77 -13.48
C PHE A 65 3.77 -12.67 -12.61
N PHE A 66 3.99 -12.95 -11.33
CA PHE A 66 4.50 -11.98 -10.38
C PHE A 66 6.00 -12.18 -10.16
N LYS A 67 6.68 -11.08 -9.84
CA LYS A 67 8.09 -11.11 -9.42
C LYS A 67 8.16 -11.27 -7.91
N ASP A 68 9.25 -11.86 -7.45
CA ASP A 68 9.59 -11.96 -6.04
C ASP A 68 9.76 -10.58 -5.40
N ARG A 69 9.21 -10.42 -4.19
CA ARG A 69 9.16 -9.15 -3.47
C ARG A 69 10.41 -8.90 -2.64
N HIS A 70 11.59 -8.98 -3.26
CA HIS A 70 12.88 -8.78 -2.58
C HIS A 70 13.04 -7.41 -1.88
N TYR A 71 12.26 -6.40 -2.29
CA TYR A 71 12.28 -5.09 -1.64
C TYR A 71 11.77 -5.12 -0.19
N LEU A 72 11.03 -6.16 0.22
CA LEU A 72 10.49 -6.26 1.58
C LEU A 72 11.59 -6.35 2.63
N ASP A 73 12.67 -7.05 2.31
CA ASP A 73 13.84 -7.17 3.18
C ASP A 73 14.49 -5.81 3.42
N LYS A 74 14.71 -5.06 2.34
CA LYS A 74 15.37 -3.75 2.39
C LYS A 74 14.56 -2.72 3.18
N GLU A 75 13.26 -2.67 2.96
CA GLU A 75 12.41 -1.58 3.48
C GLU A 75 11.81 -1.92 4.85
N TRP A 76 11.63 -3.21 5.19
CA TRP A 76 11.01 -3.65 6.44
C TRP A 76 11.83 -4.68 7.24
N GLY A 77 13.09 -4.94 6.88
CA GLY A 77 13.93 -5.97 7.51
C GLY A 77 14.03 -5.89 9.04
N ASP A 78 14.04 -4.69 9.59
CA ASP A 78 14.04 -4.47 11.04
C ASP A 78 12.80 -5.04 11.75
N HIS A 79 11.66 -5.13 11.06
CA HIS A 79 10.42 -5.71 11.60
C HIS A 79 10.47 -7.24 11.63
N PHE A 80 11.26 -7.84 10.72
CA PHE A 80 11.49 -9.28 10.67
C PHE A 80 12.64 -9.71 11.58
N SER A 81 13.52 -8.78 11.94
CA SER A 81 14.64 -8.99 12.85
C SER A 81 14.20 -9.17 14.31
N GLY A 82 14.98 -9.92 15.08
CA GLY A 82 14.77 -10.09 16.52
C GLY A 82 13.73 -11.14 16.91
N GLY A 83 14.11 -12.41 16.83
CA GLY A 83 13.33 -13.56 17.25
C GLY A 83 12.27 -14.00 16.23
N ARG A 84 11.66 -15.16 16.50
CA ARG A 84 10.64 -15.78 15.65
C ARG A 84 9.46 -14.84 15.39
N LYS A 85 9.07 -14.72 14.12
CA LYS A 85 7.90 -13.95 13.68
C LYS A 85 6.77 -14.89 13.26
N VAL A 86 5.54 -14.43 13.42
CA VAL A 86 4.35 -15.10 12.89
C VAL A 86 3.66 -14.13 11.93
N ILE A 87 3.58 -14.50 10.66
CA ILE A 87 3.10 -13.65 9.57
C ILE A 87 1.84 -14.27 8.97
N LEU A 88 0.86 -13.44 8.59
CA LEU A 88 -0.28 -13.84 7.78
C LEU A 88 -0.16 -13.21 6.39
N GLU A 89 -0.14 -14.03 5.35
CA GLU A 89 -0.29 -13.57 3.97
C GLU A 89 -1.67 -13.96 3.43
N ALA A 90 -2.53 -12.94 3.30
CA ALA A 90 -3.85 -13.06 2.68
C ALA A 90 -3.74 -12.79 1.17
N GLY A 91 -4.10 -13.80 0.36
CA GLY A 91 -3.85 -13.79 -1.09
C GLY A 91 -2.39 -14.12 -1.41
N CYS A 92 -1.88 -15.22 -0.86
CA CYS A 92 -0.47 -15.60 -1.00
C CYS A 92 -0.05 -15.96 -2.42
N GLY A 93 -1.02 -16.24 -3.31
CA GLY A 93 -0.73 -16.56 -4.69
C GLY A 93 0.27 -17.70 -4.83
N ALA A 94 1.30 -17.49 -5.65
CA ALA A 94 2.40 -18.45 -5.84
C ALA A 94 3.55 -18.27 -4.84
N GLY A 95 3.39 -17.49 -3.77
CA GLY A 95 4.39 -17.36 -2.70
C GLY A 95 5.54 -16.40 -2.98
N ASN A 96 5.42 -15.50 -3.97
CA ASN A 96 6.48 -14.54 -4.34
C ASN A 96 6.85 -13.55 -3.20
N THR A 97 6.01 -13.43 -2.17
CA THR A 97 6.35 -12.76 -0.92
C THR A 97 6.97 -13.73 0.09
N ILE A 98 6.33 -14.88 0.30
CA ILE A 98 6.72 -15.91 1.27
C ILE A 98 8.15 -16.37 1.04
N PHE A 99 8.48 -16.81 -0.17
CA PHE A 99 9.75 -17.49 -0.44
C PHE A 99 10.96 -16.60 -0.15
N PRO A 100 11.03 -15.33 -0.61
CA PRO A 100 12.11 -14.44 -0.19
C PRO A 100 12.13 -14.18 1.32
N VAL A 101 10.96 -14.00 1.95
CA VAL A 101 10.90 -13.71 3.40
C VAL A 101 11.43 -14.87 4.23
N ILE A 102 10.99 -16.10 3.99
CA ILE A 102 11.47 -17.27 4.75
C ILE A 102 12.92 -17.62 4.44
N ALA A 103 13.43 -17.25 3.25
CA ALA A 103 14.83 -17.40 2.91
C ALA A 103 15.74 -16.45 3.71
N SER A 104 15.32 -15.19 3.89
CA SER A 104 16.05 -14.20 4.71
C SER A 104 15.85 -14.41 6.21
N TYR A 105 14.66 -14.88 6.61
CA TYR A 105 14.24 -14.99 8.01
C TYR A 105 13.73 -16.41 8.30
N PRO A 106 14.62 -17.41 8.42
CA PRO A 106 14.24 -18.82 8.53
C PRO A 106 13.43 -19.16 9.79
N ASP A 107 13.53 -18.32 10.83
CA ASP A 107 12.73 -18.48 12.06
C ASP A 107 11.29 -17.96 11.92
N ALA A 108 10.95 -17.30 10.80
CA ALA A 108 9.60 -16.83 10.54
C ALA A 108 8.66 -18.01 10.26
N PHE A 109 7.45 -17.92 10.80
CA PHE A 109 6.35 -18.83 10.53
C PHE A 109 5.24 -18.09 9.79
N VAL A 110 4.80 -18.63 8.65
CA VAL A 110 3.83 -17.96 7.78
C VAL A 110 2.54 -18.77 7.70
N TYR A 111 1.43 -18.14 8.08
CA TYR A 111 0.10 -18.56 7.66
C TYR A 111 -0.18 -17.96 6.29
N ALA A 112 -0.49 -18.81 5.32
CA ALA A 112 -0.75 -18.39 3.95
C ALA A 112 -2.15 -18.84 3.54
N CYS A 113 -2.93 -17.95 2.92
CA CYS A 113 -4.23 -18.29 2.37
C CYS A 113 -4.46 -17.63 1.02
N ASP A 114 -5.25 -18.28 0.18
CA ASP A 114 -5.67 -17.79 -1.12
C ASP A 114 -7.02 -18.44 -1.46
N PHE A 115 -7.86 -17.76 -2.23
CA PHE A 115 -9.12 -18.34 -2.68
C PHE A 115 -8.90 -19.49 -3.67
N SER A 116 -7.79 -19.49 -4.39
CA SER A 116 -7.42 -20.49 -5.39
C SER A 116 -6.70 -21.68 -4.76
N PRO A 117 -7.27 -22.90 -4.79
CA PRO A 117 -6.56 -24.09 -4.37
C PRO A 117 -5.27 -24.31 -5.17
N ARG A 118 -5.26 -23.94 -6.46
CA ARG A 118 -4.05 -24.02 -7.30
C ARG A 118 -2.94 -23.09 -6.82
N ALA A 119 -3.28 -21.91 -6.31
CA ALA A 119 -2.28 -21.01 -5.73
C ALA A 119 -1.66 -21.66 -4.50
N ILE A 120 -2.50 -22.20 -3.61
CA ILE A 120 -2.06 -22.94 -2.42
C ILE A 120 -1.16 -24.11 -2.79
N ASP A 121 -1.49 -24.88 -3.83
CA ASP A 121 -0.67 -26.02 -4.27
C ASP A 121 0.71 -25.60 -4.82
N LEU A 122 0.88 -24.36 -5.29
CA LEU A 122 2.19 -23.83 -5.70
C LEU A 122 3.08 -23.47 -4.50
N VAL A 123 2.46 -23.14 -3.36
CA VAL A 123 3.17 -22.73 -2.13
C VAL A 123 3.47 -23.92 -1.22
N LYS A 124 2.63 -24.97 -1.27
CA LYS A 124 2.86 -26.23 -0.56
C LYS A 124 4.04 -26.96 -1.19
N VAL A 125 5.22 -26.76 -0.61
CA VAL A 125 6.45 -27.55 -0.83
C VAL A 125 6.51 -28.75 0.10
#